data_AF-A0A843RWP7-F1
#
_entry.id   AF-A0A843RWP7-F1
#
_cell.length_a   1.000
_cell.length_b   1.000
_cell.length_c   1.000
_cell.angle_alpha   90.00
_cell.angle_beta   90.00
_cell.angle_gamma   90.00
#
_symmetry.space_group_name_H-M   'P 1'
#
loop_
_entity.id
_entity.type
_entity.pdbx_description
1 polymer ?
#
loop_
_entity_poly.entity_id
_entity_poly.type
_entity_poly.pdbx_seq_one_letter_code
_entity_poly.pdbx_strand_id
1 'polypeptide(L)'
;MSATETIQPVPIHTDPHGVIRVGGTRVTLDTLVAAFHAGATPEEIVQQYPSVTLADAYSVIAYYLRHQAEIRAYITVRQQQAAQVREGNERRFDASGIRDRLLARRR
;
A
#
# COMPACT_ATOMS: atom_id res chain seq x y z
N MET A 1 11.75 4.33 41.16
CA MET A 1 11.85 4.54 39.70
C MET A 1 10.44 4.45 39.15
N SER A 2 9.79 5.58 38.91
CA SER A 2 8.45 5.57 38.31
C SER A 2 8.60 5.28 36.83
N ALA A 3 8.04 4.17 36.38
CA ALA A 3 7.95 3.86 34.96
C ALA A 3 7.02 4.91 34.33
N THR A 4 7.56 5.74 33.45
CA THR A 4 6.77 6.60 32.59
C THR A 4 6.01 5.71 31.62
N GLU A 5 4.69 5.63 31.77
CA GLU A 5 3.81 4.95 30.82
C GLU A 5 4.03 5.57 29.43
N THR A 6 4.62 4.80 28.52
CA THR A 6 5.02 5.26 27.19
C THR A 6 4.13 4.55 26.18
N ILE A 7 3.27 5.32 25.48
CA ILE A 7 2.38 4.80 24.44
C ILE A 7 3.10 4.93 23.10
N GLN A 8 3.34 3.80 22.42
CA GLN A 8 3.85 3.80 21.05
C GLN A 8 2.69 3.65 20.06
N PRO A 9 2.35 4.68 19.27
CA PRO A 9 1.30 4.58 18.26
C PRO A 9 1.78 3.69 17.11
N VAL A 10 0.82 3.03 16.44
CA VAL A 10 1.10 2.30 15.19
C VAL A 10 1.48 3.33 14.13
N PRO A 11 2.59 3.15 13.40
CA PRO A 11 3.11 4.13 12.46
C PRO A 11 2.32 4.06 11.15
N ILE A 12 1.05 4.44 11.19
CA ILE A 12 0.19 4.56 10.01
C ILE A 12 -0.54 5.90 10.02
N HIS A 13 -0.78 6.45 8.84
CA HIS A 13 -1.58 7.65 8.67
C HIS A 13 -2.41 7.56 7.39
N THR A 14 -3.57 8.22 7.38
CA THR A 14 -4.43 8.31 6.19
C THR A 14 -4.11 9.61 5.46
N ASP A 15 -3.78 9.52 4.17
CA ASP A 15 -3.52 10.71 3.34
C ASP A 15 -4.83 11.41 2.92
N PRO A 16 -4.77 12.62 2.32
CA PRO A 16 -5.97 13.36 1.89
C PRO A 16 -6.84 12.62 0.85
N HIS A 17 -6.34 11.55 0.24
CA HIS A 17 -7.05 10.71 -0.72
C HIS A 17 -7.62 9.44 -0.08
N GLY A 18 -7.57 9.33 1.26
CA GLY A 18 -8.09 8.18 2.00
C GLY A 18 -7.18 6.95 1.94
N VAL A 19 -5.91 7.10 1.58
CA VAL A 19 -4.96 5.98 1.50
C VAL A 19 -4.18 5.86 2.81
N ILE A 20 -4.19 4.67 3.41
CA ILE A 20 -3.40 4.40 4.60
C ILE A 20 -1.94 4.12 4.20
N ARG A 21 -1.01 4.88 4.79
CA ARG A 21 0.44 4.83 4.55
C ARG A 21 1.20 4.51 5.81
N VAL A 22 2.39 3.94 5.64
CA VAL A 22 3.27 3.50 6.72
C VAL A 22 4.32 4.56 7.03
N GLY A 23 4.44 4.94 8.29
CA GLY A 23 5.39 5.92 8.82
C GLY A 23 5.27 7.26 8.07
N GLY A 24 6.42 7.83 7.71
CA GLY A 24 6.53 9.00 6.81
C GLY A 24 6.74 8.62 5.34
N THR A 25 6.40 7.40 4.93
CA THR A 25 6.75 6.86 3.61
C THR A 25 5.58 6.91 2.63
N ARG A 26 5.88 6.67 1.35
CA ARG A 26 4.85 6.45 0.32
C ARG A 26 4.34 5.00 0.25
N VAL A 27 4.87 4.11 1.08
CA VAL A 27 4.44 2.71 1.10
C VAL A 27 3.08 2.62 1.79
N THR A 28 2.13 1.96 1.14
CA THR A 28 0.76 1.82 1.63
C THR A 28 0.63 0.62 2.56
N LEU A 29 -0.38 0.65 3.43
CA LEU A 29 -0.76 -0.51 4.24
C LEU A 29 -1.10 -1.70 3.34
N ASP A 30 -1.82 -1.46 2.24
CA ASP A 30 -2.19 -2.45 1.23
C ASP A 30 -0.98 -3.25 0.73
N THR A 31 0.14 -2.55 0.46
CA THR A 31 1.38 -3.16 -0.03
C THR A 31 2.03 -4.07 1.02
N LEU A 32 2.15 -3.62 2.26
CA LEU A 32 2.71 -4.44 3.35
C LEU A 32 1.86 -5.68 3.59
N VAL A 33 0.53 -5.50 3.65
CA VAL A 33 -0.42 -6.59 3.89
C VAL A 33 -0.39 -7.59 2.73
N ALA A 34 -0.29 -7.13 1.49
CA ALA A 34 -0.18 -8.00 0.32
C ALA A 34 1.12 -8.82 0.34
N ALA A 35 2.26 -8.19 0.63
CA ALA A 35 3.54 -8.89 0.71
C ALA A 35 3.55 -9.93 1.83
N PHE A 36 3.03 -9.58 3.01
CA PHE A 36 2.89 -10.52 4.12
C PHE A 36 1.97 -11.69 3.78
N HIS A 37 0.85 -11.44 3.09
CA HIS A 37 -0.03 -12.49 2.59
C HIS A 37 0.61 -13.40 1.56
N ALA A 38 1.55 -12.89 0.76
CA ALA A 38 2.36 -13.67 -0.17
C ALA A 38 3.42 -14.54 0.53
N GLY A 39 3.50 -14.49 1.87
CA GLY A 39 4.43 -15.28 2.68
C GLY A 39 5.70 -14.55 3.06
N ALA A 40 5.85 -13.26 2.69
CA ALA A 40 7.04 -12.50 3.02
C ALA A 40 7.10 -12.19 4.53
N THR A 41 8.28 -12.35 5.14
CA THR A 41 8.50 -11.90 6.52
C THR A 41 8.65 -10.37 6.59
N PRO A 42 8.49 -9.74 7.77
CA PRO A 42 8.77 -8.31 7.93
C PRO A 42 10.17 -7.88 7.45
N GLU A 43 11.19 -8.73 7.62
CA GLU A 43 12.54 -8.49 7.10
C GLU A 43 12.58 -8.47 5.58
N GLU A 44 11.95 -9.45 4.92
CA GLU A 44 11.88 -9.52 3.47
C GLU A 44 11.07 -8.34 2.89
N ILE A 45 10.00 -7.94 3.57
CA ILE A 45 9.22 -6.75 3.21
C ILE A 45 10.10 -5.49 3.26
N VAL A 46 10.94 -5.32 4.28
CA VAL A 46 11.86 -4.16 4.35
C VAL A 46 12.93 -4.22 3.27
N GLN A 47 13.41 -5.41 2.90
CA GLN A 47 14.31 -5.55 1.75
C GLN A 47 13.65 -5.11 0.43
N GLN A 48 12.37 -5.42 0.26
CA GLN A 48 11.57 -4.97 -0.90
C GLN A 48 11.25 -3.48 -0.85
N TYR A 49 11.06 -2.93 0.36
CA TYR A 49 10.67 -1.53 0.60
C TYR A 49 11.61 -0.85 1.61
N PRO A 50 12.87 -0.50 1.22
CA PRO A 50 13.89 0.00 2.15
C PRO A 50 13.56 1.33 2.84
N SER A 51 12.52 2.04 2.40
CA SER A 51 12.03 3.25 3.06
C SER A 51 11.27 2.97 4.36
N VAL A 52 10.78 1.74 4.57
CA VAL A 52 10.07 1.34 5.79
C VAL A 52 11.09 0.77 6.77
N THR A 53 11.07 1.23 8.02
CA THR A 53 11.96 0.68 9.04
C THR A 53 11.48 -0.71 9.49
N LEU A 54 12.39 -1.55 9.96
CA LEU A 54 12.05 -2.88 10.46
C LEU A 54 11.06 -2.82 11.64
N ALA A 55 11.25 -1.87 12.55
CA ALA A 55 10.35 -1.68 13.69
C ALA A 55 8.93 -1.29 13.23
N ASP A 56 8.81 -0.43 12.21
CA ASP A 56 7.51 -0.04 11.66
C ASP A 56 6.84 -1.22 10.95
N ALA A 57 7.59 -2.00 10.16
CA ALA A 57 7.06 -3.19 9.49
C ALA A 57 6.46 -4.17 10.51
N TYR A 58 7.20 -4.49 11.58
CA TYR A 58 6.71 -5.33 12.67
C TYR A 58 5.46 -4.75 13.34
N SER A 59 5.46 -3.46 13.66
CA SER A 59 4.33 -2.78 14.31
C SER A 59 3.07 -2.82 13.44
N VAL A 60 3.21 -2.58 12.14
CA VAL A 60 2.10 -2.58 11.19
C VAL A 60 1.56 -3.99 10.97
N ILE A 61 2.43 -4.99 10.84
CA ILE A 61 1.97 -6.39 10.71
C ILE A 61 1.27 -6.87 11.99
N ALA A 62 1.79 -6.51 13.16
CA ALA A 62 1.11 -6.82 14.43
C ALA A 62 -0.27 -6.16 14.53
N TYR A 63 -0.38 -4.90 14.13
CA TYR A 63 -1.66 -4.20 14.04
C TYR A 63 -2.61 -4.89 13.05
N TYR A 64 -2.09 -5.24 11.87
CA TYR A 64 -2.85 -5.95 10.85
C TYR A 64 -3.44 -7.26 11.38
N LEU A 65 -2.62 -8.09 12.03
CA LEU A 65 -3.04 -9.37 12.58
C LEU A 65 -4.13 -9.24 13.65
N ARG A 66 -4.18 -8.11 14.38
CA ARG A 66 -5.24 -7.83 15.37
C ARG A 66 -6.52 -7.30 14.74
N HIS A 67 -6.46 -6.67 13.57
CA HIS A 67 -7.58 -5.94 12.95
C HIS A 67 -7.85 -6.39 11.51
N GLN A 68 -7.65 -7.68 11.25
CA GLN A 68 -7.66 -8.21 9.89
C GLN A 68 -8.99 -7.97 9.15
N ALA A 69 -10.13 -8.06 9.84
CA ALA A 69 -11.44 -7.87 9.22
C ALA A 69 -11.64 -6.43 8.70
N GLU A 70 -11.31 -5.44 9.54
CA GLU A 70 -11.40 -4.02 9.20
C GLU A 70 -10.46 -3.67 8.04
N ILE A 71 -9.21 -4.12 8.13
CA ILE A 71 -8.20 -3.81 7.11
C ILE A 71 -8.52 -4.50 5.78
N ARG A 72 -9.03 -5.74 5.80
CA ARG A 72 -9.47 -6.42 4.57
C ARG A 72 -10.67 -5.73 3.93
N ALA A 73 -11.61 -5.20 4.73
CA ALA A 73 -12.72 -4.40 4.22
C ALA A 73 -12.22 -3.12 3.54
N TYR A 74 -11.30 -2.39 4.19
CA TYR A 74 -10.65 -1.21 3.62
C TYR A 74 -9.93 -1.53 2.29
N ILE A 75 -9.10 -2.58 2.25
CA ILE A 75 -8.37 -2.99 1.03
C ILE A 75 -9.34 -3.35 -0.10
N THR A 76 -10.44 -4.03 0.22
CA THR A 76 -11.47 -4.42 -0.77
C THR A 76 -12.11 -3.19 -1.42
N VAL A 77 -12.52 -2.22 -0.61
CA VAL A 77 -13.10 -0.95 -1.10
C VAL A 77 -12.10 -0.21 -2.00
N ARG A 78 -10.83 -0.17 -1.61
CA ARG A 78 -9.76 0.47 -2.38
C ARG A 78 -9.52 -0.21 -3.73
N GLN A 79 -9.53 -1.54 -3.77
CA GLN A 79 -9.37 -2.30 -5.00
C GLN A 79 -10.54 -2.05 -5.97
N GLN A 80 -11.76 -1.96 -5.46
CA GLN A 80 -12.94 -1.62 -6.27
C GLN A 80 -12.83 -0.22 -6.87
N GLN A 81 -12.43 0.77 -6.07
CA GLN A 81 -12.21 2.15 -6.55
C GLN A 81 -11.12 2.18 -7.64
N ALA A 82 -10.00 1.50 -7.42
CA ALA A 82 -8.92 1.43 -8.40
C ALA A 82 -9.36 0.74 -9.71
N ALA A 83 -10.20 -0.30 -9.62
CA ALA A 83 -10.77 -0.96 -10.79
C ALA A 83 -11.69 -0.02 -11.59
N GLN A 84 -12.59 0.71 -10.91
CA GLN A 84 -13.48 1.67 -11.56
C GLN A 84 -12.72 2.80 -12.26
N VAL A 85 -11.70 3.36 -11.60
CA VAL A 85 -10.86 4.42 -12.20
C VAL A 85 -10.13 3.90 -13.43
N ARG A 86 -9.56 2.69 -13.36
CA ARG A 86 -8.89 2.05 -14.49
C ARG A 86 -9.84 1.82 -15.66
N GLU A 87 -11.01 1.25 -15.43
CA GLU A 87 -12.01 1.02 -16.47
C GLU A 87 -12.47 2.34 -17.11
N GLY A 88 -12.71 3.38 -16.30
CA GLY A 88 -13.06 4.72 -16.81
C GLY A 88 -11.95 5.33 -17.67
N ASN A 89 -10.68 5.16 -17.27
CA ASN A 89 -9.54 5.63 -18.03
C ASN A 89 -9.38 4.87 -19.36
N GLU A 90 -9.50 3.53 -19.34
CA GLU A 90 -9.41 2.69 -20.55
C GLU A 90 -10.53 3.01 -21.55
N ARG A 91 -11.75 3.26 -21.08
CA ARG A 91 -12.87 3.69 -21.93
C ARG A 91 -12.65 5.08 -22.53
N ARG A 92 -12.06 6.01 -21.76
CA ARG A 92 -11.84 7.40 -22.18
C ARG A 92 -10.63 7.56 -23.11
N PHE A 93 -9.60 6.75 -22.90
CA PHE A 93 -8.35 6.78 -23.62
C PHE A 93 -8.15 5.43 -24.29
N ASP A 94 -8.81 5.21 -25.43
CA ASP A 94 -8.62 3.99 -26.22
C ASP A 94 -7.14 3.85 -26.61
N ALA A 95 -6.52 2.80 -26.07
CA ALA A 95 -5.11 2.48 -26.31
C ALA A 95 -4.86 1.89 -27.70
N SER A 96 -5.92 1.61 -28.47
CA SER A 96 -5.83 1.14 -29.84
C SER A 96 -4.99 2.12 -30.68
N GLY A 97 -4.07 1.56 -31.47
CA GLY A 97 -3.15 2.34 -32.30
C GLY A 97 -2.14 3.21 -31.57
N ILE A 98 -2.03 3.20 -30.23
CA ILE A 98 -0.92 3.88 -29.52
C ILE A 98 0.42 3.26 -29.93
N ARG A 99 0.50 1.92 -29.98
CA ARG A 99 1.72 1.22 -30.40
C ARG A 99 2.15 1.63 -31.81
N ASP A 100 1.22 1.64 -32.76
CA ASP A 100 1.51 2.01 -34.15
C ASP A 100 1.95 3.48 -34.25
N ARG A 101 1.29 4.38 -33.52
CA ARG A 101 1.69 5.80 -33.42
C ARG A 101 3.09 5.99 -32.82
N LEU A 102 3.46 5.21 -31.80
CA LEU A 102 4.77 5.29 -31.18
C LEU A 102 5.87 4.73 -32.09
N LEU A 103 5.59 3.66 -32.83
CA LEU A 103 6.52 3.09 -33.81
C LEU A 103 6.75 4.02 -35.00
N ALA A 104 5.70 4.71 -35.46
CA ALA A 104 5.80 5.70 -36.55
C ALA A 104 6.66 6.93 -36.19
N ARG A 105 6.76 7.29 -34.90
CA ARG A 105 7.56 8.42 -34.40
C ARG A 105 9.05 8.14 -34.21
N ARG A 106 9.49 6.89 -34.40
CA ARG A 106 10.90 6.46 -34.20
C ARG A 106 11.72 6.51 -35.50
N ARG A 107 11.16 6.99 -36.61
CA ARG A 107 11.88 7.32 -37.85
C ARG A 107 12.12 8.81 -37.92
#